data_AF-D8MKH1-F1
#
_entry.id   AF-D8MKH1-F1
#
_cell.length_a   1.000
_cell.length_b   1.000
_cell.length_c   1.000
_cell.angle_alpha   90.00
_cell.angle_beta   90.00
_cell.angle_gamma   90.00
#
_symmetry.space_group_name_H-M   'P 1'
#
loop_
_entity.id
_entity.type
_entity.pdbx_description
1 polymer ?
#
loop_
_entity_poly.entity_id
_entity_poly.type
_entity_poly.pdbx_seq_one_letter_code
_entity_poly.pdbx_strand_id
1 'polypeptide(L)'
;MRIIAGGRGAVNPYAAIAQPYLEKFHKQVDEMRGGSKMALAFNKLNMAERKVIFVLGNSLATLSPLQMDRLNEKHVSLNYEQLNEKEKLTVIRGMKEIKKLANKIPYSPPGEEEALKNPRKIAPQSFEDYHADDAVIPSSHVTNAAGF
;
A
#
# COMPACT_ATOMS: atom_id res chain seq x y z
N MET A 1 -28.57 -17.87 -33.23
CA MET A 1 -28.31 -16.59 -32.50
C MET A 1 -29.14 -16.58 -31.23
N ARG A 2 -28.52 -16.53 -30.05
CA ARG A 2 -29.21 -16.27 -28.78
C ARG A 2 -28.59 -15.02 -28.17
N ILE A 3 -29.39 -13.95 -28.07
CA ILE A 3 -29.06 -12.74 -27.33
C ILE A 3 -29.51 -12.99 -25.89
N ILE A 4 -28.57 -13.05 -24.95
CA ILE A 4 -28.88 -13.11 -23.51
C ILE A 4 -28.72 -11.70 -22.97
N ALA A 5 -29.85 -11.13 -22.55
CA ALA A 5 -29.95 -9.83 -21.90
C ALA A 5 -29.51 -9.90 -20.43
N GLY A 6 -28.89 -8.82 -19.96
CA GLY A 6 -29.01 -8.34 -18.57
C GLY A 6 -28.21 -9.09 -17.50
N GLY A 7 -26.95 -8.70 -17.30
CA GLY A 7 -26.19 -9.05 -16.10
C GLY A 7 -25.17 -7.96 -15.76
N ARG A 8 -25.23 -7.42 -14.54
CA ARG A 8 -24.18 -6.55 -13.98
C ARG A 8 -22.85 -7.30 -14.09
N GLY A 9 -21.95 -6.81 -14.94
CA GLY A 9 -20.70 -7.51 -15.26
C GLY A 9 -20.52 -7.82 -16.76
N ALA A 10 -21.38 -7.33 -17.65
CA ALA A 10 -21.08 -7.27 -19.07
C ALA A 10 -19.83 -6.39 -19.28
N VAL A 11 -18.66 -7.02 -19.30
CA VAL A 11 -17.42 -6.43 -19.82
C VAL A 11 -17.78 -5.95 -21.21
N ASN A 12 -17.85 -4.64 -21.36
CA ASN A 12 -18.26 -4.01 -22.61
C ASN A 12 -17.45 -4.67 -23.74
N PRO A 13 -18.07 -5.35 -24.73
CA PRO A 13 -17.33 -6.07 -25.76
C PRO A 13 -16.38 -5.14 -26.51
N TYR A 14 -16.73 -3.85 -26.60
CA TYR A 14 -15.85 -2.81 -27.12
C TYR A 14 -14.62 -2.55 -26.24
N ALA A 15 -14.74 -2.66 -24.90
CA ALA A 15 -13.60 -2.52 -23.99
C ALA A 15 -12.63 -3.71 -24.14
N ALA A 16 -13.12 -4.93 -24.31
CA ALA A 16 -12.28 -6.10 -24.55
C ALA A 16 -11.54 -6.04 -25.90
N ILE A 17 -12.19 -5.50 -26.95
CA ILE A 17 -11.59 -5.29 -28.27
C ILE A 17 -10.58 -4.13 -28.25
N ALA A 18 -10.85 -3.08 -27.48
CA ALA A 18 -9.98 -1.90 -27.38
C ALA A 18 -8.78 -2.10 -26.44
N GLN A 19 -8.84 -3.05 -25.51
CA GLN A 19 -7.78 -3.32 -24.53
C GLN A 19 -6.37 -3.48 -25.13
N PRO A 20 -6.13 -4.29 -26.18
CA PRO A 20 -4.79 -4.42 -26.76
C PRO A 20 -4.29 -3.13 -27.44
N TYR A 21 -5.20 -2.29 -27.95
CA TYR A 21 -4.85 -0.99 -28.53
C TYR A 21 -4.53 0.04 -27.45
N LEU A 22 -5.30 0.04 -26.36
CA LEU A 22 -5.03 0.86 -25.17
C LEU A 22 -3.71 0.50 -24.52
N GLU A 23 -3.38 -0.79 -24.37
CA GLU A 23 -2.09 -1.24 -23.84
C GLU A 23 -0.92 -0.80 -24.72
N LYS A 24 -1.04 -0.93 -26.05
CA LYS A 24 -0.03 -0.43 -27.00
C LYS A 24 0.11 1.10 -26.93
N PHE A 25 -1.00 1.83 -26.85
CA PHE A 25 -0.99 3.28 -26.72
C PHE A 25 -0.36 3.72 -25.40
N HIS A 26 -0.70 3.09 -24.28
CA HIS A 26 -0.07 3.37 -22.99
C HIS A 26 1.43 3.08 -23.01
N LYS A 27 1.84 1.96 -23.61
CA LYS A 27 3.26 1.63 -23.79
C LYS A 27 3.98 2.68 -24.64
N GLN A 28 3.38 3.09 -25.76
CA GLN A 28 3.95 4.10 -26.64
C GLN A 28 3.99 5.48 -25.97
N VAL A 29 2.98 5.85 -25.19
CA VAL A 29 2.96 7.10 -24.42
C VAL A 29 3.98 7.06 -23.27
N ASP A 30 4.15 5.93 -22.60
CA ASP A 30 5.17 5.73 -21.57
C ASP A 30 6.58 5.84 -22.18
N GLU A 31 6.80 5.25 -23.36
CA GLU A 31 8.05 5.36 -24.13
C GLU A 31 8.31 6.80 -24.61
N MET A 32 7.29 7.50 -25.13
CA MET A 32 7.38 8.89 -25.59
C MET A 32 7.53 9.90 -24.45
N ARG A 33 6.99 9.62 -23.26
CA ARG A 33 7.11 10.47 -22.06
C ARG A 33 8.44 10.28 -21.32
N GLY A 34 9.35 9.48 -21.86
CA GLY A 34 10.76 9.53 -21.50
C GLY A 34 11.15 8.70 -20.28
N GLY A 35 10.62 7.48 -20.15
CA GLY A 35 11.27 6.48 -19.29
C GLY A 35 10.37 5.37 -18.77
N SER A 36 10.97 4.48 -17.99
CA SER A 36 10.25 3.40 -17.31
C SER A 36 9.15 3.95 -16.38
N LYS A 37 8.11 3.15 -16.06
CA LYS A 37 7.10 3.51 -15.04
C LYS A 37 7.74 3.95 -13.71
N MET A 38 8.91 3.39 -13.39
CA MET A 38 9.70 3.78 -12.22
C MET A 38 10.26 5.20 -12.35
N ALA A 39 10.81 5.56 -13.51
CA ALA A 39 11.31 6.90 -13.79
C ALA A 39 10.20 7.95 -13.67
N LEU A 40 9.04 7.67 -14.26
CA LEU A 40 7.87 8.55 -14.17
C LEU A 40 7.38 8.72 -12.73
N ALA A 41 7.37 7.64 -11.95
CA ALA A 41 6.97 7.68 -10.54
C ALA A 41 7.96 8.50 -9.70
N PHE A 42 9.26 8.23 -9.85
CA PHE A 42 10.31 8.94 -9.12
C PHE A 42 10.36 10.44 -9.46
N ASN A 43 10.25 10.78 -10.75
CA ASN A 43 10.36 12.17 -11.21
C ASN A 43 9.22 13.06 -10.69
N LYS A 44 8.05 12.48 -10.38
CA LYS A 44 6.90 13.21 -9.81
C LYS A 44 7.06 13.58 -8.34
N LEU A 45 8.00 12.95 -7.64
CA LEU A 45 8.18 13.15 -6.21
C LEU A 45 8.83 14.49 -5.91
N ASN A 46 8.38 15.14 -4.84
CA ASN A 46 9.01 16.35 -4.33
C ASN A 46 10.35 16.04 -3.63
N MET A 47 11.12 17.07 -3.29
CA MET A 47 12.46 16.88 -2.70
C MET A 47 12.43 16.12 -1.37
N ALA A 48 11.42 16.32 -0.53
CA ALA A 48 11.30 15.64 0.76
C ALA A 48 11.03 14.14 0.56
N GLU A 49 10.10 13.79 -0.31
CA GLU A 49 9.78 12.41 -0.67
C GLU A 49 10.99 11.68 -1.26
N ARG A 50 11.76 12.35 -2.14
CA ARG A 50 13.01 11.81 -2.69
C ARG A 50 14.06 11.55 -1.60
N LYS A 51 14.20 12.45 -0.62
CA LYS A 51 15.10 12.24 0.53
C LYS A 51 14.71 11.00 1.33
N VAL A 52 13.42 10.78 1.58
CA VAL A 52 12.94 9.57 2.28
C VAL A 52 13.33 8.30 1.52
N ILE A 53 13.13 8.29 0.20
CA ILE A 53 13.58 7.18 -0.66
C ILE A 53 15.08 6.95 -0.52
N PHE A 54 15.89 8.01 -0.52
CA PHE A 54 17.34 7.90 -0.44
C PHE A 54 17.79 7.34 0.89
N VAL A 55 17.20 7.78 2.00
CA VAL A 55 17.50 7.25 3.34
C VAL A 55 17.23 5.74 3.39
N LEU A 56 16.06 5.31 2.90
CA LEU A 56 15.67 3.89 2.89
C LEU A 56 16.48 3.07 1.89
N GLY A 57 16.81 3.63 0.73
CA GLY A 57 17.68 2.98 -0.26
C GLY A 57 19.10 2.80 0.27
N ASN A 58 19.66 3.83 0.89
CA ASN A 58 21.03 3.84 1.42
C ASN A 58 21.22 2.89 2.60
N SER A 59 20.20 2.74 3.47
CA SER A 59 20.24 1.77 4.58
C SER A 59 20.26 0.32 4.08
N LEU A 60 19.68 0.07 2.90
CA LEU A 60 19.74 -1.23 2.24
C LEU A 60 21.01 -1.42 1.42
N ALA A 61 21.56 -0.36 0.84
CA ALA A 61 22.82 -0.42 0.09
C ALA A 61 23.97 -0.93 0.96
N THR A 62 23.98 -0.62 2.26
CA THR A 62 24.97 -1.15 3.21
C THR A 62 24.85 -2.64 3.49
N LEU A 63 23.69 -3.25 3.26
CA LEU A 63 23.38 -4.64 3.60
C LEU A 63 23.26 -5.53 2.37
N SER A 64 23.34 -4.96 1.17
CA SER A 64 23.01 -5.65 -0.06
C SER A 64 24.23 -6.36 -0.66
N PRO A 65 24.08 -7.63 -1.11
CA PRO A 65 25.11 -8.33 -1.88
C PRO A 65 25.21 -7.80 -3.32
N LEU A 66 24.17 -7.12 -3.81
CA LEU A 66 24.21 -6.39 -5.07
C LEU A 66 24.96 -5.08 -4.84
N GLN A 67 26.00 -4.80 -5.63
CA GLN A 67 26.76 -3.56 -5.57
C GLN A 67 25.84 -2.36 -5.86
N MET A 68 25.39 -1.71 -4.80
CA MET A 68 24.52 -0.54 -4.82
C MET A 68 25.33 0.68 -4.38
N ASP A 69 25.19 1.78 -5.11
CA ASP A 69 25.87 3.03 -4.77
C ASP A 69 24.98 3.89 -3.90
N ARG A 70 25.59 4.59 -2.94
CA ARG A 70 24.88 5.50 -2.04
C ARG A 70 24.46 6.77 -2.78
N LEU A 71 23.23 7.20 -2.49
CA LEU A 71 22.67 8.45 -2.99
C LEU A 71 22.99 9.59 -2.03
N ASN A 72 23.50 10.69 -2.57
CA ASN A 72 23.89 11.88 -1.81
C ASN A 72 22.93 13.05 -2.10
N GLU A 73 23.07 14.16 -1.38
CA GLU A 73 22.21 15.35 -1.56
C GLU A 73 22.21 15.89 -2.99
N LYS A 74 23.36 15.81 -3.67
CA LYS A 74 23.51 16.21 -5.08
C LYS A 74 22.57 15.44 -6.02
N HIS A 75 22.16 14.23 -5.63
CA HIS A 75 21.31 13.37 -6.45
C HIS A 75 19.82 13.67 -6.27
N VAL A 76 19.42 14.44 -5.25
CA VAL A 76 18.00 14.70 -4.92
C VAL A 76 17.31 15.50 -6.05
N SER A 77 18.04 16.42 -6.66
CA SER A 77 17.57 17.24 -7.79
C SER A 77 17.65 16.52 -9.15
N LEU A 78 18.27 15.34 -9.22
CA LEU A 78 18.41 14.61 -10.47
C LEU A 78 17.12 13.87 -10.81
N ASN A 79 16.82 13.76 -12.09
CA ASN A 79 15.80 12.86 -12.61
C ASN A 79 16.35 11.44 -12.67
N TYR A 80 15.45 10.46 -12.65
CA TYR A 80 15.80 9.03 -12.60
C TYR A 80 16.80 8.60 -13.68
N GLU A 81 16.66 9.12 -14.91
CA GLU A 81 17.53 8.76 -16.03
C GLU A 81 18.95 9.37 -15.94
N GLN A 82 19.13 10.39 -15.09
CA GLN A 82 20.45 11.00 -14.85
C GLN A 82 21.26 10.23 -13.81
N LEU A 83 20.65 9.26 -13.13
CA LEU A 83 21.33 8.38 -12.17
C LEU A 83 22.04 7.25 -12.92
N ASN A 84 23.14 6.78 -12.36
CA ASN A 84 23.80 5.58 -12.87
C ASN A 84 23.00 4.30 -12.50
N GLU A 85 23.32 3.16 -13.10
CA GLU A 85 22.55 1.92 -12.87
C GLU A 85 22.58 1.43 -11.41
N LYS A 86 23.69 1.64 -10.69
CA LYS A 86 23.82 1.26 -9.27
C LYS A 86 23.01 2.19 -8.37
N GLU A 87 22.96 3.47 -8.68
CA GLU A 87 22.15 4.49 -8.02
C GLU A 87 20.65 4.27 -8.27
N LYS A 88 20.28 3.92 -9.52
CA LYS A 88 18.92 3.51 -9.87
C LYS A 88 18.47 2.32 -9.04
N LEU A 89 19.33 1.31 -8.83
CA LEU A 89 19.03 0.19 -7.93
C LEU A 89 18.74 0.64 -6.49
N THR A 90 19.50 1.62 -5.98
CA THR A 90 19.26 2.23 -4.66
C THR A 90 17.91 2.93 -4.59
N VAL A 91 17.53 3.69 -5.62
CA VAL A 91 16.20 4.31 -5.73
C VAL A 91 15.10 3.26 -5.75
N ILE A 92 15.21 2.23 -6.59
CA ILE A 92 14.22 1.15 -6.71
C ILE A 92 14.00 0.47 -5.35
N ARG A 93 15.09 0.18 -4.63
CA ARG A 93 15.02 -0.45 -3.30
C ARG A 93 14.37 0.46 -2.28
N GLY A 94 14.73 1.75 -2.25
CA GLY A 94 14.10 2.73 -1.37
C GLY A 94 12.60 2.84 -1.61
N MET A 95 12.17 2.96 -2.86
CA MET A 95 10.75 3.01 -3.22
C MET A 95 9.98 1.74 -2.83
N LYS A 96 10.61 0.57 -2.97
CA LYS A 96 10.03 -0.71 -2.55
C LYS A 96 9.83 -0.79 -1.04
N GLU A 97 10.76 -0.28 -0.24
CA GLU A 97 10.62 -0.25 1.22
C GLU A 97 9.55 0.73 1.69
N ILE A 98 9.41 1.90 1.06
CA ILE A 98 8.28 2.81 1.35
C ILE A 98 6.95 2.10 1.15
N LYS A 99 6.79 1.39 0.02
CA LYS A 99 5.56 0.64 -0.25
C LYS A 99 5.29 -0.44 0.81
N LYS A 100 6.32 -1.16 1.24
CA LYS A 100 6.17 -2.16 2.32
C LYS A 100 5.81 -1.50 3.65
N LEU A 101 6.42 -0.37 3.97
CA LEU A 101 6.14 0.37 5.20
C LEU A 101 4.71 0.89 5.19
N ALA A 102 4.25 1.50 4.10
CA ALA A 102 2.88 1.96 3.93
C ALA A 102 1.86 0.83 4.14
N ASN A 103 2.15 -0.38 3.65
CA ASN A 103 1.28 -1.54 3.86
C ASN A 103 1.25 -2.07 5.31
N LYS A 104 2.25 -1.73 6.14
CA LYS A 104 2.32 -2.13 7.55
C LYS A 104 1.68 -1.12 8.50
N ILE A 105 1.57 0.13 8.08
CA ILE A 105 0.95 1.18 8.87
C ILE A 105 -0.56 1.05 8.70
N PRO A 106 -1.32 0.74 9.77
CA PRO A 106 -2.77 0.72 9.68
C PRO A 106 -3.27 2.10 9.27
N TYR A 107 -4.18 2.13 8.29
CA TYR A 107 -4.81 3.39 7.89
C TYR A 107 -5.69 3.87 9.04
N SER A 108 -5.33 5.00 9.62
CA SER A 108 -6.17 5.70 10.59
C SER A 108 -6.91 6.80 9.84
N PRO A 109 -8.24 6.70 9.65
CA PRO A 109 -8.99 7.78 9.06
C PRO A 109 -8.82 9.08 9.87
N PRO A 110 -8.82 10.24 9.18
CA PRO A 110 -8.69 11.53 9.85
C PRO A 110 -9.78 11.69 10.92
N GLY A 111 -9.36 11.86 12.18
CA GLY A 111 -10.24 11.98 13.36
C GLY A 111 -10.02 10.91 14.45
N GLU A 112 -9.42 9.77 14.13
CA GLU A 112 -9.11 8.73 15.14
C GLU A 112 -8.00 9.15 16.14
N GLU A 113 -7.12 10.07 15.74
CA GLU A 113 -6.12 10.66 16.62
C GLU A 113 -6.73 11.45 17.79
N GLU A 114 -7.96 11.96 17.63
CA GLU A 114 -8.71 12.63 18.70
C GLU A 114 -9.37 11.62 19.67
N ALA A 115 -9.73 10.42 19.17
CA ALA A 115 -10.30 9.35 19.99
C ALA A 115 -9.26 8.74 20.95
N LEU A 116 -8.00 8.65 20.52
CA LEU A 116 -6.87 8.23 21.37
C LEU A 116 -6.54 9.23 22.49
N LYS A 117 -6.88 10.51 22.32
CA LYS A 117 -6.68 11.56 23.35
C LYS A 117 -7.79 11.61 24.39
N ASN A 118 -8.95 10.99 24.13
CA ASN A 118 -10.10 11.00 25.05
C ASN A 118 -10.90 9.67 24.98
N PRO A 119 -10.48 8.61 25.70
CA PRO A 119 -11.16 7.31 25.68
C PRO A 119 -12.59 7.32 26.25
N ARG A 120 -13.07 8.46 26.77
CA ARG A 120 -14.43 8.64 27.32
C ARG A 120 -15.49 9.07 26.30
N LYS A 121 -15.15 9.30 25.03
CA LYS A 121 -16.10 9.69 23.98
C LYS A 121 -16.61 8.54 23.11
N ILE A 122 -16.25 7.30 23.41
CA ILE A 122 -16.91 6.12 22.83
C ILE A 122 -18.11 5.81 23.70
N ALA A 123 -19.21 6.56 23.52
CA ALA A 123 -20.51 6.03 23.91
C ALA A 123 -20.80 4.86 22.95
N PRO A 124 -21.01 3.62 23.44
CA PRO A 124 -21.44 2.55 22.56
C PRO A 124 -22.84 2.92 22.06
N GLN A 125 -22.98 3.16 20.76
CA GLN A 125 -24.28 3.13 20.09
C GLN A 125 -24.84 1.71 20.25
N SER A 126 -25.86 1.61 21.10
CA SER A 126 -26.94 0.61 21.12
C SER A 126 -26.55 -0.83 20.82
N PHE A 127 -26.31 -1.61 21.88
CA PHE A 127 -26.61 -3.04 21.90
C PHE A 127 -28.13 -3.22 22.07
N GLU A 128 -28.90 -2.96 21.01
CA GLU A 128 -30.22 -3.56 20.85
C GLU A 128 -30.17 -4.40 19.57
N ASP A 129 -30.02 -5.71 19.76
CA ASP A 129 -30.44 -6.79 18.87
C ASP A 129 -29.53 -8.01 19.12
N TYR A 130 -29.79 -8.74 20.20
CA TYR A 130 -29.60 -10.20 20.23
C TYR A 130 -30.55 -10.78 21.28
N HIS A 131 -31.82 -10.93 20.89
CA HIS A 131 -32.64 -12.01 21.41
C HIS A 131 -32.06 -13.31 20.86
N ALA A 132 -31.36 -14.06 21.70
CA ALA A 132 -31.07 -15.46 21.46
C ALA A 132 -31.54 -16.24 22.68
N ASP A 133 -32.53 -17.08 22.41
CA ASP A 133 -33.27 -17.95 23.30
C ASP A 133 -32.41 -18.74 24.30
N ASP A 134 -32.95 -18.86 25.52
CA ASP A 134 -32.85 -19.98 26.45
C ASP A 134 -31.71 -21.00 26.21
N ALA A 135 -30.58 -20.78 26.88
CA ALA A 135 -29.66 -21.86 27.23
C ALA A 135 -29.55 -21.94 28.76
N VAL A 136 -30.39 -22.80 29.33
CA VAL A 136 -30.32 -23.25 30.73
C VAL A 136 -28.91 -23.81 30.99
N ILE A 137 -28.18 -23.17 31.89
CA ILE A 137 -26.86 -23.65 32.35
C ILE A 137 -27.11 -24.79 33.34
N PRO A 138 -26.68 -26.04 33.09
CA PRO A 138 -26.76 -27.09 34.09
C PRO A 138 -25.71 -26.84 35.19
N SER A 139 -26.18 -26.81 36.43
CA SER A 139 -25.33 -26.70 37.62
C SER A 139 -24.67 -28.04 37.95
N SER A 140 -23.41 -28.21 37.59
CA SER A 140 -22.48 -29.19 38.16
C SER A 140 -21.06 -28.80 37.71
N HIS A 141 -20.00 -28.74 38.49
CA HIS A 141 -19.67 -29.20 39.83
C HIS A 141 -18.77 -28.14 40.48
N VAL A 142 -19.08 -27.76 41.72
CA VAL A 142 -18.13 -27.14 42.62
C VAL A 142 -17.17 -28.22 43.10
N THR A 143 -15.87 -28.06 42.85
CA THR A 143 -14.84 -28.59 43.77
C THR A 143 -13.70 -27.58 43.89
N ASN A 144 -13.54 -27.11 45.13
CA ASN A 144 -12.45 -26.29 45.62
C ASN A 144 -11.11 -27.02 45.49
N ALA A 145 -10.06 -26.29 45.14
CA ALA A 145 -8.72 -26.51 45.65
C ALA A 145 -7.94 -25.19 45.60
N ALA A 146 -8.11 -24.38 46.63
CA ALA A 146 -7.13 -23.36 47.01
C ALA A 146 -5.90 -24.07 47.59
N GLY A 147 -4.72 -23.53 47.31
CA GLY A 147 -3.44 -24.15 47.67
C GLY A 147 -3.15 -24.16 49.17
N PHE A 148 -2.31 -25.12 49.55
CA PHE A 148 -1.00 -24.92 50.18
C PHE A 148 -0.08 -26.06 49.74
#